data_AF-A0A8J7WAT3-F1
#
_entry.id   AF-A0A8J7WAT3-F1
#
_cell.length_a   1.000
_cell.length_b   1.000
_cell.length_c   1.000
_cell.angle_alpha   90.00
_cell.angle_beta   90.00
_cell.angle_gamma   90.00
#
_symmetry.space_group_name_H-M   'P 1'
#
loop_
_entity.id
_entity.type
_entity.pdbx_description
1 polymer ?
#
loop_
_entity_poly.entity_id
_entity_poly.type
_entity_poly.pdbx_seq_one_letter_code
_entity_poly.pdbx_strand_id
1 'polypeptide(L)'
;MKCPVCGDDCVSDAFEIINSMETIFAPCPRCRGRRLDKKIPPPEYIPPPPCICGKRFIDDVFAHIYRIGQDEGEITGTEPLKEVGTPLIHPGMVLNEAPYLPPRTLVLLTDLFSEKTAERIVAEIPEVRGVVLDNHITPGLADPDTMELPDTHTLLAGCDVRANIFTTQVGPIVIYKQTSMMHIEFPRPVNPKILTVDRQVFTKKPKTFVDACCGPGTLGIVAARLGVPHIILNDAWYAAAFWTAFNLKVNHAYLGIDDVEIRESYQAMAEHAVRREPHLVATTRGGIAVEVYQGDYRLLTPHIPQKDVLTVIDFFDKASREMVEEVITRWKADNKGDVFIP
;
A
#
# COMPACT_ATOMS: atom_id res chain seq x y z
N MET A 1 -0.88 -12.65 10.95
CA MET A 1 -0.31 -13.40 9.80
C MET A 1 1.18 -13.11 9.68
N LYS A 2 1.97 -14.08 9.24
CA LYS A 2 3.41 -13.89 9.01
C LYS A 2 3.64 -12.97 7.81
N CYS A 3 4.51 -12.00 7.99
CA CYS A 3 4.92 -11.08 6.94
C CYS A 3 5.81 -11.81 5.93
N PRO A 4 5.50 -11.76 4.63
CA PRO A 4 6.32 -12.42 3.60
C PRO A 4 7.66 -11.73 3.37
N VAL A 5 7.82 -10.49 3.85
CA VAL A 5 9.05 -9.69 3.71
C VAL A 5 10.01 -9.94 4.87
N CYS A 6 9.55 -9.78 6.12
CA CYS A 6 10.42 -9.87 7.31
C CYS A 6 10.21 -11.12 8.18
N GLY A 7 9.21 -11.95 7.89
CA GLY A 7 8.88 -13.14 8.70
C GLY A 7 8.19 -12.86 10.05
N ASP A 8 8.13 -11.61 10.49
CA ASP A 8 7.47 -11.22 11.75
C ASP A 8 5.93 -11.13 11.61
N ASP A 9 5.23 -10.92 12.73
CA ASP A 9 3.78 -10.73 12.78
C ASP A 9 3.38 -9.29 12.39
N CYS A 10 3.75 -8.87 11.18
CA CYS A 10 3.52 -7.51 10.71
C CYS A 10 2.15 -7.28 10.03
N VAL A 11 1.42 -8.35 9.74
CA VAL A 11 0.14 -8.28 9.03
C VAL A 11 -0.99 -8.84 9.89
N SER A 12 -2.05 -8.04 10.04
CA SER A 12 -3.29 -8.39 10.73
C SER A 12 -4.45 -8.47 9.74
N ASP A 13 -5.51 -9.16 10.14
CA ASP A 13 -6.76 -9.20 9.39
C ASP A 13 -7.42 -7.82 9.34
N ALA A 14 -8.14 -7.55 8.24
CA ALA A 14 -8.84 -6.28 8.04
C ALA A 14 -9.80 -5.98 9.19
N PHE A 15 -10.47 -7.01 9.72
CA PHE A 15 -11.40 -6.88 10.84
C PHE A 15 -10.73 -6.30 12.09
N GLU A 16 -9.55 -6.80 12.45
CA GLU A 16 -8.79 -6.32 13.62
C GLU A 16 -8.37 -4.86 13.43
N ILE A 17 -7.84 -4.53 12.25
CA ILE A 17 -7.33 -3.20 11.92
C ILE A 17 -8.48 -2.18 11.94
N ILE A 18 -9.60 -2.49 11.28
CA ILE A 18 -10.78 -1.63 11.20
C ILE A 18 -11.37 -1.39 12.60
N ASN A 19 -11.47 -2.42 13.45
CA ASN A 19 -12.01 -2.27 14.82
C ASN A 19 -11.10 -1.43 15.73
N SER A 20 -9.81 -1.31 15.42
CA SER A 20 -8.86 -0.49 16.18
C SER A 20 -8.80 0.97 15.73
N MET A 21 -9.42 1.31 14.60
CA MET A 21 -9.21 2.57 13.86
C MET A 21 -9.43 3.83 14.70
N GLU A 22 -10.42 3.85 15.58
CA GLU A 22 -10.73 5.02 16.42
C GLU A 22 -9.72 5.24 17.55
N THR A 23 -9.03 4.17 17.99
CA THR A 23 -8.25 4.18 19.23
C THR A 23 -6.75 3.96 19.01
N ILE A 24 -6.34 3.46 17.85
CA ILE A 24 -4.96 3.07 17.55
C ILE A 24 -3.98 4.23 17.75
N PHE A 25 -4.31 5.43 17.26
CA PHE A 25 -3.48 6.63 17.42
C PHE A 25 -3.97 7.59 18.52
N ALA A 26 -5.07 7.26 19.19
CA ALA A 26 -5.63 8.11 20.24
C ALA A 26 -4.76 8.05 21.51
N PRO A 27 -4.49 9.20 22.15
CA PRO A 27 -3.80 9.23 23.43
C PRO A 27 -4.68 8.67 24.55
N CYS A 28 -4.05 8.04 25.54
CA CYS A 28 -4.72 7.84 26.84
C CYS A 28 -4.57 9.11 27.72
N PRO A 29 -5.30 9.23 28.84
CA PRO A 29 -5.20 10.41 29.73
C PRO A 29 -3.80 10.68 30.29
N ARG A 30 -2.90 9.69 30.26
CA ARG A 30 -1.50 9.79 30.70
C ARG A 30 -0.52 10.08 29.57
N CYS A 31 -0.94 10.01 28.31
CA CYS A 31 -0.09 10.41 27.20
C CYS A 31 0.27 11.89 27.35
N ARG A 32 1.54 12.20 27.05
CA ARG A 32 2.07 13.56 26.98
C ARG A 32 2.79 13.67 25.65
N GLY A 33 2.77 14.86 25.07
CA GLY A 33 3.39 15.12 23.78
C GLY A 33 3.77 16.57 23.64
N ARG A 34 4.98 16.85 23.17
CA ARG A 34 5.39 18.22 22.86
C ARG A 34 5.11 18.51 21.39
N ARG A 35 4.25 19.49 21.10
CA ARG A 35 4.09 20.00 19.73
C ARG A 35 5.33 20.79 19.35
N LEU A 36 5.97 20.39 18.25
CA LEU A 36 7.17 21.03 17.73
C LEU A 36 6.85 21.81 16.45
N ASP A 37 7.53 22.93 16.26
CA ASP A 37 7.52 23.62 14.97
C ASP A 37 8.39 22.84 13.99
N LYS A 38 7.74 22.28 12.97
CA LYS A 38 8.38 21.39 11.98
C LYS A 38 9.29 22.15 11.02
N LYS A 39 9.25 23.49 11.03
CA LYS A 39 10.03 24.37 10.13
C LYS A 39 11.39 24.77 10.68
N ILE A 40 11.71 24.39 11.92
CA ILE A 40 12.98 24.68 12.58
C ILE A 40 13.55 23.37 13.17
N PRO A 41 14.86 23.34 13.49
CA PRO A 41 15.43 22.26 14.28
C PRO A 41 14.67 22.06 15.59
N PRO A 42 14.52 20.82 16.08
CA PRO A 42 13.95 20.60 17.39
C PRO A 42 14.81 21.30 18.46
N PRO A 43 14.20 21.87 19.50
CA PRO A 43 14.96 22.44 20.60
C PRO A 43 15.79 21.34 21.29
N GLU A 44 16.82 21.72 22.03
CA GLU A 44 17.58 20.76 22.82
C GLU A 44 16.72 20.26 24.00
N TYR A 45 16.19 19.04 23.87
CA TYR A 45 15.52 18.32 24.96
C TYR A 45 15.64 16.81 24.74
N ILE A 46 15.40 16.04 25.80
CA ILE A 46 15.36 14.59 25.73
C ILE A 46 13.90 14.18 25.52
N PRO A 47 13.55 13.56 24.38
CA PRO A 47 12.20 13.04 24.17
C PRO A 47 11.82 12.06 25.29
N PRO A 48 10.61 12.16 25.85
CA PRO A 48 10.19 11.26 26.92
C PRO A 48 10.13 9.80 26.42
N PRO A 49 10.25 8.81 27.33
CA PRO A 49 9.95 7.43 26.98
C PRO A 49 8.47 7.28 26.56
N PRO A 50 8.09 6.16 25.93
CA PRO A 50 6.69 5.88 25.61
C PRO A 50 5.81 5.97 26.86
N CYS A 51 4.55 6.38 26.67
CA CYS A 51 3.55 6.31 27.73
C CYS A 51 3.36 4.86 28.20
N ILE A 52 2.79 4.66 29.39
CA ILE A 52 2.44 3.32 29.89
C ILE A 52 1.49 2.53 28.99
N CYS A 53 0.75 3.21 28.09
CA CYS A 53 -0.06 2.55 27.07
C CYS A 53 0.74 2.14 25.82
N GLY A 54 2.07 2.31 25.84
CA GLY A 54 3.00 1.98 24.76
C GLY A 54 3.10 3.05 23.66
N LYS A 55 2.38 4.17 23.76
CA LYS A 55 2.33 5.18 22.70
C LYS A 55 3.18 6.42 23.01
N ARG A 56 3.71 7.04 21.95
CA ARG A 56 4.44 8.33 22.04
C ARG A 56 3.97 9.30 20.97
N PHE A 57 3.97 10.59 21.29
CA PHE A 57 3.56 11.61 20.33
C PHE A 57 4.53 11.70 19.15
N ILE A 58 4.02 11.82 17.92
CA ILE A 58 4.84 11.77 16.70
C ILE A 58 5.97 12.79 16.66
N ASP A 59 5.75 14.02 17.15
CA ASP A 59 6.80 15.04 17.14
C ASP A 59 7.96 14.67 18.11
N ASP A 60 7.67 14.01 19.24
CA ASP A 60 8.70 13.50 20.16
C ASP A 60 9.47 12.32 19.52
N VAL A 61 8.78 11.46 18.76
CA VAL A 61 9.41 10.38 17.98
C VAL A 61 10.38 10.96 16.94
N PHE A 62 9.95 11.98 16.19
CA PHE A 62 10.79 12.64 15.19
C PHE A 62 11.96 13.41 15.81
N ALA A 63 11.79 14.03 16.97
CA ALA A 63 12.91 14.65 17.69
C ALA A 63 13.93 13.60 18.14
N HIS A 64 13.50 12.38 18.48
CA HIS A 64 14.41 11.29 18.82
C HIS A 64 15.17 10.79 17.59
N ILE A 65 14.49 10.62 16.45
CA ILE A 65 15.13 10.28 15.17
C ILE A 65 16.17 11.34 14.79
N TYR A 66 15.81 12.62 14.89
CA TYR A 66 16.69 13.75 14.61
C TYR A 66 17.98 13.68 15.42
N ARG A 67 17.86 13.41 16.73
CA ARG A 67 19.00 13.27 17.63
C ARG A 67 19.92 12.11 17.23
N ILE A 68 19.37 10.94 16.87
CA ILE A 68 20.18 9.82 16.39
C ILE A 68 20.95 10.25 15.12
N GLY A 69 20.30 10.94 14.17
CA GLY A 69 20.97 11.47 12.99
C GLY A 69 22.10 12.46 13.32
N GLN A 70 21.94 13.29 14.35
CA GLN A 70 23.02 14.17 14.83
C GLN A 70 24.18 13.40 15.46
N ASP A 71 23.87 12.42 16.31
CA ASP A 71 24.87 11.58 16.97
C ASP A 71 25.72 10.80 15.93
N GLU A 72 25.10 10.40 14.82
CA GLU A 72 25.77 9.71 13.69
C GLU A 72 26.44 10.68 12.69
N GLY A 73 26.24 11.99 12.85
CA GLY A 73 26.83 13.02 11.98
C GLY A 73 26.16 13.20 10.61
N GLU A 74 24.96 12.64 10.42
CA GLU A 74 24.17 12.75 9.19
C GLU A 74 23.21 13.95 9.22
N ILE A 75 23.00 14.55 10.40
CA ILE A 75 22.28 15.80 10.61
C ILE A 75 23.20 16.79 11.33
N THR A 76 23.31 18.01 10.83
CA THR A 76 24.21 19.04 11.40
C THR A 76 23.60 19.77 12.60
N GLY A 77 22.28 19.69 12.78
CA GLY A 77 21.54 20.39 13.84
C GLY A 77 20.91 21.71 13.38
N THR A 78 20.96 22.00 12.08
CA THR A 78 20.40 23.22 11.47
C THR A 78 19.19 22.92 10.59
N GLU A 79 19.00 21.66 10.24
CA GLU A 79 17.93 21.13 9.41
C GLU A 79 16.59 21.24 10.15
N PRO A 80 15.53 21.74 9.51
CA PRO A 80 14.17 21.64 10.01
C PRO A 80 13.74 20.21 10.35
N LEU A 81 12.93 20.04 11.40
CA LEU A 81 12.44 18.71 11.79
C LEU A 81 11.67 17.97 10.67
N LYS A 82 10.98 18.70 9.79
CA LYS A 82 10.28 18.12 8.63
C LYS A 82 11.21 17.45 7.61
N GLU A 83 12.51 17.78 7.62
CA GLU A 83 13.48 17.28 6.65
C GLU A 83 14.06 15.91 7.05
N VAL A 84 13.81 15.47 8.29
CA VAL A 84 14.18 14.11 8.75
C VAL A 84 13.60 13.02 7.84
N GLY A 85 12.41 13.27 7.29
CA GLY A 85 11.75 12.35 6.36
C GLY A 85 10.24 12.41 6.44
N THR A 86 9.60 11.63 5.59
CA THR A 86 8.15 11.50 5.51
C THR A 86 7.65 10.40 6.45
N PRO A 87 6.74 10.69 7.40
CA PRO A 87 6.15 9.68 8.26
C PRO A 87 5.08 8.86 7.52
N LEU A 88 5.34 7.58 7.31
CA LEU A 88 4.38 6.64 6.76
C LEU A 88 3.80 5.78 7.89
N ILE A 89 2.70 6.22 8.46
CA ILE A 89 2.04 5.53 9.59
C ILE A 89 1.36 4.23 9.16
N HIS A 90 1.25 3.30 10.10
CA HIS A 90 0.60 2.00 9.95
C HIS A 90 -0.45 1.78 11.06
N PRO A 91 -1.73 1.59 10.71
CA PRO A 91 -2.30 1.76 9.37
C PRO A 91 -2.27 3.24 8.93
N GLY A 92 -2.07 3.46 7.64
CA GLY A 92 -2.31 4.74 7.00
C GLY A 92 -3.80 5.02 6.97
N MET A 93 -4.21 6.19 7.46
CA MET A 93 -5.60 6.65 7.43
C MET A 93 -5.65 8.17 7.55
N VAL A 94 -6.80 8.76 7.24
CA VAL A 94 -7.04 10.18 7.45
C VAL A 94 -7.12 10.45 8.95
N LEU A 95 -6.28 11.34 9.45
CA LEU A 95 -6.26 11.74 10.85
C LEU A 95 -6.72 13.19 10.99
N ASN A 96 -7.51 13.45 12.04
CA ASN A 96 -7.93 14.81 12.40
C ASN A 96 -6.89 15.51 13.29
N GLU A 97 -6.01 14.75 13.93
CA GLU A 97 -4.98 15.24 14.84
C GLU A 97 -3.67 14.47 14.65
N ALA A 98 -2.56 15.05 15.11
CA ALA A 98 -1.27 14.40 15.09
C ALA A 98 -1.27 13.12 15.97
N PRO A 99 -0.80 11.98 15.46
CA PRO A 99 -0.96 10.69 16.11
C PRO A 99 -0.05 10.50 17.33
N TYR A 100 -0.52 9.70 18.28
CA TYR A 100 0.32 9.04 19.26
C TYR A 100 0.62 7.63 18.76
N LEU A 101 1.86 7.41 18.33
CA LEU A 101 2.32 6.21 17.66
C LEU A 101 2.52 5.06 18.65
N PRO A 102 1.83 3.91 18.47
CA PRO A 102 2.20 2.65 19.12
C PRO A 102 3.52 2.07 18.58
N PRO A 103 4.04 1.00 19.21
CA PRO A 103 5.23 0.32 18.71
C PRO A 103 5.03 -0.23 17.28
N ARG A 104 6.07 -0.13 16.46
CA ARG A 104 6.12 -0.66 15.07
C ARG A 104 5.00 -0.13 14.16
N THR A 105 4.63 1.15 14.32
CA THR A 105 3.58 1.80 13.51
C THR A 105 4.09 2.91 12.59
N LEU A 106 5.41 3.14 12.52
CA LEU A 106 6.00 4.15 11.66
C LEU A 106 7.01 3.53 10.70
N VAL A 107 6.79 3.68 9.40
CA VAL A 107 7.85 3.52 8.40
C VAL A 107 8.37 4.92 8.06
N LEU A 108 9.67 5.13 8.21
CA LEU A 108 10.32 6.39 7.86
C LEU A 108 10.80 6.32 6.41
N LEU A 109 10.35 7.23 5.56
CA LEU A 109 10.91 7.45 4.23
C LEU A 109 11.83 8.67 4.28
N THR A 110 13.12 8.51 3.98
CA THR A 110 14.14 9.57 4.15
C THR A 110 15.25 9.40 3.12
N ASP A 111 15.88 10.49 2.72
CA ASP A 111 17.06 10.55 1.86
C ASP A 111 18.36 10.82 2.65
N LEU A 112 18.28 10.95 3.98
CA LEU A 112 19.39 11.40 4.82
C LEU A 112 20.24 10.27 5.40
N PHE A 113 19.62 9.14 5.75
CA PHE A 113 20.23 8.16 6.65
C PHE A 113 20.90 6.99 5.93
N SER A 114 22.06 6.57 6.46
CA SER A 114 22.68 5.31 6.09
C SER A 114 21.99 4.09 6.73
N GLU A 115 22.36 2.90 6.27
CA GLU A 115 21.94 1.62 6.87
C GLU A 115 22.26 1.55 8.37
N LYS A 116 23.46 1.97 8.78
CA LYS A 116 23.89 2.00 10.18
C LYS A 116 22.95 2.85 11.04
N THR A 117 22.64 4.06 10.60
CA THR A 117 21.73 4.96 11.33
C THR A 117 20.32 4.40 11.35
N ALA A 118 19.85 3.85 10.24
CA ALA A 118 18.55 3.20 10.12
C ALA A 118 18.39 2.02 11.10
N GLU A 119 19.39 1.15 11.22
CA GLU A 119 19.42 0.05 12.20
C GLU A 119 19.32 0.56 13.62
N ARG A 120 20.09 1.60 13.96
CA ARG A 120 20.05 2.23 15.28
C ARG A 120 18.68 2.85 15.58
N ILE A 121 18.07 3.54 14.61
CA ILE A 121 16.71 4.08 14.72
C ILE A 121 15.70 2.97 15.04
N VAL A 122 15.71 1.86 14.28
CA VAL A 122 14.78 0.75 14.50
C VAL A 122 15.00 0.07 15.85
N ALA A 123 16.26 -0.02 16.30
CA ALA A 123 16.60 -0.63 17.58
C ALA A 123 16.22 0.24 18.79
N GLU A 124 16.42 1.56 18.73
CA GLU A 124 16.26 2.48 19.86
C GLU A 124 14.87 3.14 19.93
N ILE A 125 14.13 3.19 18.83
CA ILE A 125 12.84 3.90 18.74
C ILE A 125 11.71 2.89 18.48
N PRO A 126 11.02 2.41 19.54
CA PRO A 126 10.04 1.32 19.44
C PRO A 126 8.91 1.56 18.43
N GLU A 127 8.56 2.82 18.20
CA GLU A 127 7.51 3.23 17.27
C GLU A 127 7.91 3.00 15.80
N VAL A 128 9.21 3.03 15.49
CA VAL A 128 9.74 2.82 14.14
C VAL A 128 9.74 1.34 13.80
N ARG A 129 9.02 0.99 12.74
CA ARG A 129 8.95 -0.34 12.15
C ARG A 129 10.10 -0.59 11.17
N GLY A 130 10.44 0.43 10.39
CA GLY A 130 11.47 0.34 9.36
C GLY A 130 11.81 1.70 8.78
N VAL A 131 12.95 1.75 8.10
CA VAL A 131 13.48 2.95 7.44
C VAL A 131 13.77 2.61 5.99
N VAL A 132 13.27 3.46 5.08
CA VAL A 132 13.38 3.32 3.63
C VAL A 132 14.11 4.54 3.08
N LEU A 133 15.12 4.30 2.26
CA LEU A 133 15.84 5.33 1.52
C LEU A 133 14.98 5.82 0.35
N ASP A 134 14.63 7.10 0.34
CA ASP A 134 13.94 7.73 -0.77
C ASP A 134 14.90 7.98 -1.94
N ASN A 135 14.85 7.10 -2.93
CA ASN A 135 15.57 7.27 -4.19
C ASN A 135 14.96 8.35 -5.12
N HIS A 136 13.95 9.10 -4.68
CA HIS A 136 13.24 10.15 -5.44
C HIS A 136 12.62 9.67 -6.77
N ILE A 137 12.10 8.44 -6.74
CA ILE A 137 11.46 7.76 -7.87
C ILE A 137 10.02 7.38 -7.53
N THR A 138 9.26 6.96 -8.54
CA THR A 138 8.00 6.22 -8.31
C THR A 138 8.30 4.72 -8.39
N PRO A 139 8.21 3.98 -7.27
CA PRO A 139 8.62 2.58 -7.28
C PRO A 139 7.58 1.67 -7.93
N GLY A 140 8.06 0.64 -8.63
CA GLY A 140 7.22 -0.44 -9.17
C GLY A 140 6.53 -0.15 -10.50
N LEU A 141 7.00 0.85 -11.26
CA LEU A 141 6.54 1.08 -12.63
C LEU A 141 7.19 0.09 -13.59
N ALA A 142 6.45 -0.96 -13.95
CA ALA A 142 6.90 -1.97 -14.90
C ALA A 142 6.46 -1.64 -16.33
N ASP A 143 7.39 -1.77 -17.28
CA ASP A 143 7.10 -1.82 -18.71
C ASP A 143 7.26 -3.26 -19.22
N PRO A 144 6.14 -3.97 -19.52
CA PRO A 144 6.18 -5.33 -20.04
C PRO A 144 6.82 -5.46 -21.43
N ASP A 145 7.01 -4.36 -22.17
CA ASP A 145 7.68 -4.40 -23.48
C ASP A 145 9.20 -4.46 -23.34
N THR A 146 9.76 -3.77 -22.34
CA THR A 146 11.22 -3.77 -22.09
C THR A 146 11.65 -4.91 -21.19
N MET A 147 10.74 -5.41 -20.33
CA MET A 147 11.03 -6.40 -19.29
C MET A 147 12.12 -5.93 -18.30
N GLU A 148 12.40 -4.63 -18.26
CA GLU A 148 13.36 -4.05 -17.34
C GLU A 148 12.81 -4.10 -15.90
N LEU A 149 13.72 -4.22 -14.94
CA LEU A 149 13.35 -4.15 -13.53
C LEU A 149 12.88 -2.73 -13.21
N PRO A 150 11.68 -2.55 -12.63
CA PRO A 150 11.23 -1.26 -12.15
C PRO A 150 12.19 -0.68 -11.12
N ASP A 151 12.33 0.64 -11.13
CA ASP A 151 12.98 1.35 -10.04
C ASP A 151 12.24 1.10 -8.72
N THR A 152 13.01 1.06 -7.63
CA THR A 152 12.51 0.84 -6.27
C THR A 152 13.22 1.75 -5.29
N HIS A 153 12.61 1.99 -4.13
CA HIS A 153 13.31 2.54 -2.98
C HIS A 153 14.09 1.42 -2.27
N THR A 154 15.02 1.79 -1.39
CA THR A 154 15.84 0.80 -0.68
C THR A 154 15.37 0.65 0.76
N LEU A 155 15.01 -0.55 1.21
CA LEU A 155 14.80 -0.84 2.63
C LEU A 155 16.16 -0.83 3.33
N LEU A 156 16.39 0.12 4.24
CA LEU A 156 17.63 0.24 4.99
C LEU A 156 17.60 -0.63 6.26
N ALA A 157 16.48 -0.64 6.99
CA ALA A 157 16.35 -1.46 8.19
C ALA A 157 14.89 -1.77 8.52
N GLY A 158 14.68 -2.89 9.23
CA GLY A 158 13.38 -3.28 9.77
C GLY A 158 12.40 -3.82 8.72
N CYS A 159 11.16 -3.35 8.76
CA CYS A 159 10.11 -3.73 7.82
C CYS A 159 9.32 -2.51 7.36
N ASP A 160 9.08 -2.42 6.05
CA ASP A 160 8.39 -1.32 5.39
C ASP A 160 6.99 -1.68 4.88
N VAL A 161 6.50 -2.85 5.29
CA VAL A 161 5.12 -3.29 5.03
C VAL A 161 4.17 -2.47 5.88
N ARG A 162 3.23 -1.78 5.22
CA ARG A 162 2.21 -0.97 5.88
C ARG A 162 0.83 -1.21 5.26
N ALA A 163 -0.17 -1.27 6.12
CA ALA A 163 -1.56 -1.16 5.73
C ALA A 163 -1.97 0.29 5.46
N ASN A 164 -2.90 0.49 4.53
CA ASN A 164 -3.73 1.68 4.39
C ASN A 164 -5.20 1.28 4.57
N ILE A 165 -5.99 2.11 5.23
CA ILE A 165 -7.44 1.97 5.31
C ILE A 165 -8.05 2.92 4.28
N PHE A 166 -8.81 2.37 3.34
CA PHE A 166 -9.56 3.13 2.35
C PHE A 166 -11.04 3.07 2.67
N THR A 167 -11.69 4.23 2.72
CA THR A 167 -13.14 4.32 2.90
C THR A 167 -13.85 4.06 1.57
N THR A 168 -14.95 3.33 1.63
CA THR A 168 -15.84 3.05 0.48
C THR A 168 -17.30 3.25 0.91
N GLN A 169 -18.23 3.28 -0.04
CA GLN A 169 -19.67 3.41 0.26
C GLN A 169 -20.25 2.23 1.04
N VAL A 170 -19.59 1.06 0.98
CA VAL A 170 -20.05 -0.20 1.60
C VAL A 170 -19.18 -0.61 2.81
N GLY A 171 -18.37 0.30 3.32
CA GLY A 171 -17.48 0.11 4.46
C GLY A 171 -16.00 0.11 4.07
N PRO A 172 -15.09 0.27 5.04
CA PRO A 172 -13.66 0.37 4.74
C PRO A 172 -13.07 -0.96 4.24
N ILE A 173 -11.98 -0.85 3.49
CA ILE A 173 -11.11 -1.97 3.12
C ILE A 173 -9.68 -1.69 3.59
N VAL A 174 -8.91 -2.76 3.82
CA VAL A 174 -7.53 -2.64 4.29
C VAL A 174 -6.57 -3.15 3.22
N ILE A 175 -5.61 -2.32 2.82
CA ILE A 175 -4.68 -2.63 1.74
C ILE A 175 -3.25 -2.54 2.27
N TYR A 176 -2.59 -3.68 2.37
CA TYR A 176 -1.17 -3.75 2.65
C TYR A 176 -0.33 -3.49 1.40
N LYS A 177 0.79 -2.79 1.62
CA LYS A 177 1.79 -2.47 0.62
C LYS A 177 3.18 -2.61 1.23
N GLN A 178 4.15 -3.12 0.46
CA GLN A 178 5.56 -2.89 0.70
C GLN A 178 5.95 -1.52 0.15
N THR A 179 6.33 -0.60 1.03
CA THR A 179 6.56 0.81 0.70
C THR A 179 7.69 0.99 -0.30
N SER A 180 8.74 0.18 -0.22
CA SER A 180 9.92 0.32 -1.06
C SER A 180 9.69 -0.13 -2.51
N MET A 181 8.65 -0.96 -2.73
CA MET A 181 8.44 -1.67 -3.99
C MET A 181 7.26 -1.16 -4.81
N MET A 182 6.42 -0.29 -4.25
CA MET A 182 5.15 0.11 -4.87
C MET A 182 4.81 1.56 -4.55
N HIS A 183 4.21 2.24 -5.54
CA HIS A 183 3.80 3.63 -5.42
C HIS A 183 3.06 3.94 -4.10
N ILE A 184 3.58 4.94 -3.40
CA ILE A 184 3.13 5.37 -2.08
C ILE A 184 1.88 6.24 -2.26
N GLU A 185 0.73 5.64 -1.97
CA GLU A 185 -0.53 6.37 -1.91
C GLU A 185 -0.83 6.76 -0.45
N PHE A 186 -1.19 8.04 -0.26
CA PHE A 186 -1.70 8.55 1.00
C PHE A 186 -3.23 8.47 1.01
N PRO A 187 -3.85 7.88 2.05
CA PRO A 187 -5.29 7.93 2.23
C PRO A 187 -5.80 9.36 2.26
N ARG A 188 -6.91 9.60 1.55
CA ARG A 188 -7.57 10.90 1.46
C ARG A 188 -9.01 10.76 1.95
N PRO A 189 -9.66 11.83 2.46
CA PRO A 189 -11.06 11.78 2.87
C PRO A 189 -11.99 11.27 1.77
N VAL A 190 -11.64 11.60 0.53
CA VAL A 190 -12.33 11.14 -0.69
C VAL A 190 -11.29 10.64 -1.68
N ASN A 191 -11.44 9.40 -2.16
CA ASN A 191 -10.63 8.84 -3.22
C ASN A 191 -11.43 8.82 -4.55
N PRO A 192 -11.09 9.68 -5.54
CA PRO A 192 -11.82 9.75 -6.80
C PRO A 192 -11.85 8.42 -7.57
N LYS A 193 -10.79 7.61 -7.50
CA LYS A 193 -10.74 6.32 -8.19
C LYS A 193 -11.76 5.34 -7.63
N ILE A 194 -11.87 5.28 -6.29
CA ILE A 194 -12.87 4.46 -5.58
C ILE A 194 -14.29 4.92 -5.95
N LEU A 195 -14.56 6.22 -5.94
CA LEU A 195 -15.87 6.75 -6.34
C LEU A 195 -16.23 6.42 -7.79
N THR A 196 -15.25 6.41 -8.69
CA THR A 196 -15.47 6.00 -10.08
C THR A 196 -15.85 4.52 -10.16
N VAL A 197 -15.16 3.64 -9.42
CA VAL A 197 -15.51 2.21 -9.34
C VAL A 197 -16.94 2.05 -8.81
N ASP A 198 -17.29 2.69 -7.70
CA ASP A 198 -18.63 2.65 -7.11
C ASP A 198 -19.69 3.00 -8.19
N ARG A 199 -19.53 4.16 -8.84
CA ARG A 199 -20.46 4.63 -9.86
C ARG A 199 -20.61 3.64 -11.02
N GLN A 200 -19.49 3.13 -11.53
CA GLN A 200 -19.50 2.23 -12.69
C GLN A 200 -20.13 0.88 -12.33
N VAL A 201 -19.79 0.30 -11.17
CA VAL A 201 -20.37 -0.97 -10.71
C VAL A 201 -21.86 -0.84 -10.47
N PHE A 202 -22.34 0.22 -9.80
CA PHE A 202 -23.77 0.43 -9.57
C PHE A 202 -24.56 0.64 -10.88
N THR A 203 -23.97 1.35 -11.84
CA THR A 203 -24.63 1.66 -13.11
C THR A 203 -24.69 0.44 -14.03
N LYS A 204 -23.58 -0.28 -14.15
CA LYS A 204 -23.41 -1.36 -15.14
C LYS A 204 -23.79 -2.73 -14.60
N LYS A 205 -23.75 -2.94 -13.29
CA LYS A 205 -24.05 -4.20 -12.60
C LYS A 205 -23.32 -5.39 -13.25
N PRO A 206 -21.99 -5.32 -13.39
CA PRO A 206 -21.23 -6.37 -14.06
C PRO A 206 -21.31 -7.68 -13.26
N LYS A 207 -21.16 -8.81 -13.96
CA LYS A 207 -20.90 -10.10 -13.31
C LYS A 207 -19.42 -10.34 -13.11
N THR A 208 -18.58 -9.79 -14.00
CA THR A 208 -17.12 -9.85 -13.87
C THR A 208 -16.53 -8.45 -13.83
N PHE A 209 -15.68 -8.18 -12.86
CA PHE A 209 -14.87 -6.97 -12.81
C PHE A 209 -13.41 -7.31 -13.11
N VAL A 210 -12.78 -6.58 -14.02
CA VAL A 210 -11.36 -6.74 -14.35
C VAL A 210 -10.61 -5.50 -13.89
N ASP A 211 -9.65 -5.69 -13.00
CA ASP A 211 -8.66 -4.67 -12.63
C ASP A 211 -7.34 -4.99 -13.34
N ALA A 212 -7.13 -4.34 -14.49
CA ALA A 212 -6.12 -4.73 -15.46
C ALA A 212 -4.68 -4.35 -15.05
N CYS A 213 -4.55 -3.29 -14.24
CA CYS A 213 -3.29 -2.81 -13.66
C CYS A 213 -3.52 -2.56 -12.17
N CYS A 214 -3.72 -3.63 -11.42
CA CYS A 214 -4.37 -3.58 -10.12
C CYS A 214 -3.49 -3.05 -8.99
N GLY A 215 -2.17 -2.95 -9.17
CA GLY A 215 -1.24 -2.58 -8.12
C GLY A 215 -1.43 -3.51 -6.89
N PRO A 216 -1.76 -2.97 -5.71
CA PRO A 216 -2.05 -3.77 -4.51
C PRO A 216 -3.47 -4.38 -4.47
N GLY A 217 -4.28 -4.21 -5.53
CA GLY A 217 -5.63 -4.74 -5.66
C GLY A 217 -6.74 -3.80 -5.16
N THR A 218 -6.46 -2.52 -4.92
CA THR A 218 -7.43 -1.60 -4.26
C THR A 218 -8.76 -1.56 -5.00
N LEU A 219 -8.77 -1.31 -6.32
CA LEU A 219 -10.01 -1.05 -7.07
C LEU A 219 -10.82 -2.33 -7.27
N GLY A 220 -10.17 -3.45 -7.59
CA GLY A 220 -10.85 -4.73 -7.66
C GLY A 220 -11.37 -5.25 -6.31
N ILE A 221 -10.68 -4.99 -5.18
CA ILE A 221 -11.21 -5.30 -3.84
C ILE A 221 -12.41 -4.41 -3.50
N VAL A 222 -12.43 -3.14 -3.92
CA VAL A 222 -13.65 -2.30 -3.83
C VAL A 222 -14.79 -2.93 -4.64
N ALA A 223 -14.56 -3.34 -5.89
CA ALA A 223 -15.57 -3.99 -6.72
C ALA A 223 -16.11 -5.29 -6.09
N ALA A 224 -15.23 -6.09 -5.48
CA ALA A 224 -15.60 -7.28 -4.71
C ALA A 224 -16.49 -6.91 -3.52
N ARG A 225 -16.12 -5.87 -2.76
CA ARG A 225 -16.89 -5.38 -1.60
C ARG A 225 -18.27 -4.85 -2.00
N LEU A 226 -18.41 -4.31 -3.21
CA LEU A 226 -19.70 -3.90 -3.80
C LEU A 226 -20.56 -5.08 -4.27
N GLY A 227 -20.06 -6.31 -4.17
CA GLY A 227 -20.81 -7.53 -4.46
C GLY A 227 -20.69 -8.03 -5.91
N VAL A 228 -19.67 -7.61 -6.66
CA VAL A 228 -19.39 -8.24 -7.97
C VAL A 228 -18.90 -9.67 -7.73
N PRO A 229 -19.54 -10.69 -8.33
CA PRO A 229 -19.30 -12.09 -7.95
C PRO A 229 -18.00 -12.69 -8.49
N HIS A 230 -17.48 -12.14 -9.60
CA HIS A 230 -16.24 -12.60 -10.22
C HIS A 230 -15.28 -11.43 -10.44
N ILE A 231 -14.05 -11.55 -9.95
CA ILE A 231 -13.03 -10.51 -10.06
C ILE A 231 -11.77 -11.09 -10.71
N ILE A 232 -11.23 -10.40 -11.70
CA ILE A 232 -9.93 -10.72 -12.30
C ILE A 232 -9.01 -9.55 -11.98
N LEU A 233 -7.88 -9.83 -11.34
CA LEU A 233 -6.88 -8.86 -10.92
C LEU A 233 -5.60 -9.17 -11.69
N ASN A 234 -4.99 -8.17 -12.32
CA ASN A 234 -3.74 -8.37 -13.06
C ASN A 234 -2.76 -7.23 -12.76
N ASP A 235 -1.49 -7.57 -12.61
CA ASP A 235 -0.40 -6.60 -12.66
C ASP A 235 0.87 -7.26 -13.22
N ALA A 236 1.67 -6.53 -14.00
CA ALA A 236 2.91 -7.10 -14.53
C ALA A 236 3.99 -7.24 -13.44
N TRP A 237 3.94 -6.37 -12.42
CA TRP A 237 4.90 -6.33 -11.33
C TRP A 237 4.60 -7.38 -10.26
N TYR A 238 5.59 -8.21 -9.94
CA TYR A 238 5.40 -9.33 -9.02
C TYR A 238 4.92 -8.91 -7.64
N ALA A 239 5.47 -7.81 -7.08
CA ALA A 239 5.12 -7.36 -5.75
C ALA A 239 3.67 -6.87 -5.71
N ALA A 240 3.19 -6.22 -6.77
CA ALA A 240 1.81 -5.82 -6.93
C ALA A 240 0.86 -7.03 -6.96
N ALA A 241 1.12 -7.99 -7.86
CA ALA A 241 0.32 -9.21 -7.98
C ALA A 241 0.30 -10.03 -6.67
N PHE A 242 1.45 -10.19 -6.01
CA PHE A 242 1.54 -10.91 -4.74
C PHE A 242 0.77 -10.17 -3.63
N TRP A 243 0.99 -8.87 -3.44
CA TRP A 243 0.28 -8.12 -2.39
C TRP A 243 -1.21 -8.04 -2.66
N THR A 244 -1.65 -8.06 -3.92
CA THR A 244 -3.05 -8.22 -4.28
C THR A 244 -3.63 -9.53 -3.75
N ALA A 245 -2.96 -10.66 -4.01
CA ALA A 245 -3.38 -11.95 -3.46
C ALA A 245 -3.39 -11.95 -1.93
N PHE A 246 -2.37 -11.36 -1.30
CA PHE A 246 -2.29 -11.26 0.15
C PHE A 246 -3.39 -10.35 0.74
N ASN A 247 -3.77 -9.28 0.04
CA ASN A 247 -4.84 -8.37 0.45
C ASN A 247 -6.22 -9.02 0.36
N LEU A 248 -6.44 -9.98 -0.55
CA LEU A 248 -7.66 -10.81 -0.54
C LEU A 248 -7.76 -11.61 0.77
N LYS A 249 -6.63 -12.17 1.24
CA LYS A 249 -6.57 -12.89 2.51
C LYS A 249 -6.84 -11.97 3.71
N VAL A 250 -6.25 -10.77 3.70
CA VAL A 250 -6.48 -9.76 4.74
C VAL A 250 -7.96 -9.35 4.82
N ASN A 251 -8.65 -9.22 3.69
CA ASN A 251 -10.04 -8.78 3.63
C ASN A 251 -11.05 -9.94 3.61
N HIS A 252 -10.62 -11.19 3.79
CA HIS A 252 -11.43 -12.39 3.53
C HIS A 252 -12.82 -12.35 4.20
N ALA A 253 -12.89 -11.95 5.48
CA ALA A 253 -14.13 -11.91 6.25
C ALA A 253 -15.16 -10.91 5.68
N TYR A 254 -14.70 -9.77 5.15
CA TYR A 254 -15.59 -8.76 4.54
C TYR A 254 -15.98 -9.08 3.10
N LEU A 255 -15.23 -9.99 2.46
CA LEU A 255 -15.45 -10.43 1.08
C LEU A 255 -16.18 -11.78 1.00
N GLY A 256 -16.39 -12.47 2.12
CA GLY A 256 -16.96 -13.81 2.13
C GLY A 256 -16.04 -14.85 1.48
N ILE A 257 -14.72 -14.65 1.59
CA ILE A 257 -13.71 -15.60 1.12
C ILE A 257 -13.38 -16.55 2.27
N ASP A 258 -13.45 -17.86 2.00
CA ASP A 258 -13.09 -18.89 2.97
C ASP A 258 -11.59 -19.19 2.93
N ASP A 259 -11.00 -19.15 1.73
CA ASP A 259 -9.58 -19.43 1.52
C ASP A 259 -9.01 -18.71 0.30
N VAL A 260 -7.71 -18.41 0.36
CA VAL A 260 -6.92 -17.84 -0.75
C VAL A 260 -5.74 -18.78 -1.03
N GLU A 261 -5.81 -19.47 -2.16
CA GLU A 261 -4.73 -20.33 -2.64
C GLU A 261 -3.72 -19.47 -3.39
N ILE A 262 -2.62 -19.08 -2.73
CA ILE A 262 -1.48 -18.42 -3.34
C ILE A 262 -0.52 -19.49 -3.86
N ARG A 263 -0.28 -19.50 -5.17
CA ARG A 263 0.40 -20.60 -5.89
C ARG A 263 1.92 -20.48 -5.91
N GLU A 264 2.44 -19.29 -5.68
CA GLU A 264 3.89 -19.01 -5.64
C GLU A 264 4.25 -18.20 -4.38
N SER A 265 5.44 -18.43 -3.84
CA SER A 265 5.95 -17.63 -2.72
C SER A 265 6.40 -16.24 -3.20
N TYR A 266 6.52 -15.30 -2.26
CA TYR A 266 7.02 -13.95 -2.58
C TYR A 266 8.40 -13.99 -3.23
N GLN A 267 9.29 -14.84 -2.70
CA GLN A 267 10.66 -15.01 -3.20
C GLN A 267 10.68 -15.64 -4.60
N ALA A 268 9.85 -16.66 -4.86
CA ALA A 268 9.78 -17.29 -6.18
C ALA A 268 9.26 -16.31 -7.25
N MET A 269 8.23 -15.52 -6.92
CA MET A 269 7.73 -14.50 -7.83
C MET A 269 8.77 -13.39 -8.12
N ALA A 270 9.64 -13.07 -7.15
CA ALA A 270 10.70 -12.09 -7.35
C ALA A 270 11.75 -12.51 -8.40
N GLU A 271 11.93 -13.82 -8.62
CA GLU A 271 12.80 -14.35 -9.69
C GLU A 271 12.26 -14.03 -11.10
N HIS A 272 10.95 -13.74 -11.18
CA HIS A 272 10.25 -13.32 -12.40
C HIS A 272 9.58 -11.97 -12.17
N ALA A 273 10.36 -10.97 -11.82
CA ALA A 273 9.87 -9.71 -11.28
C ALA A 273 8.84 -9.00 -12.19
N VAL A 274 9.04 -9.07 -13.51
CA VAL A 274 8.07 -8.63 -14.52
C VAL A 274 7.71 -9.82 -15.41
N ARG A 275 6.41 -10.02 -15.68
CA ARG A 275 5.93 -11.02 -16.63
C ARG A 275 5.09 -10.39 -17.73
N ARG A 276 5.22 -10.93 -18.93
CA ARG A 276 4.40 -10.59 -20.08
C ARG A 276 3.20 -11.53 -20.21
N GLU A 277 3.43 -12.84 -20.34
CA GLU A 277 2.34 -13.81 -20.39
C GLU A 277 1.62 -13.89 -19.04
N PRO A 278 0.28 -13.77 -18.98
CA PRO A 278 -0.47 -13.86 -17.74
C PRO A 278 -0.23 -15.18 -17.01
N HIS A 279 0.34 -15.08 -15.81
CA HIS A 279 0.59 -16.20 -14.92
C HIS A 279 -0.38 -16.15 -13.74
N LEU A 280 -1.16 -17.22 -13.50
CA LEU A 280 -2.12 -17.27 -12.40
C LEU A 280 -1.39 -17.44 -11.06
N VAL A 281 -1.40 -16.39 -10.24
CA VAL A 281 -0.72 -16.30 -8.94
C VAL A 281 -1.61 -16.78 -7.81
N ALA A 282 -2.90 -16.47 -7.83
CA ALA A 282 -3.80 -16.85 -6.75
C ALA A 282 -5.25 -17.03 -7.19
N THR A 283 -5.98 -17.86 -6.46
CA THR A 283 -7.42 -18.08 -6.60
C THR A 283 -8.12 -18.11 -5.25
N THR A 284 -9.39 -17.70 -5.19
CA THR A 284 -10.20 -17.76 -3.97
C THR A 284 -11.18 -18.93 -3.96
N ARG A 285 -11.60 -19.34 -2.76
CA ARG A 285 -12.78 -20.17 -2.52
C ARG A 285 -13.74 -19.43 -1.61
N GLY A 286 -15.05 -19.66 -1.79
CA GLY A 286 -16.11 -19.08 -0.95
C GLY A 286 -17.18 -18.37 -1.76
N GLY A 287 -17.70 -17.27 -1.22
CA GLY A 287 -18.83 -16.51 -1.78
C GLY A 287 -18.51 -15.69 -3.02
N ILE A 288 -17.22 -15.43 -3.31
CA ILE A 288 -16.77 -14.75 -4.52
C ILE A 288 -15.63 -15.51 -5.20
N ALA A 289 -15.61 -15.46 -6.53
CA ALA A 289 -14.53 -16.00 -7.35
C ALA A 289 -13.55 -14.87 -7.68
N VAL A 290 -12.29 -15.03 -7.32
CA VAL A 290 -11.23 -14.08 -7.65
C VAL A 290 -10.04 -14.83 -8.23
N GLU A 291 -9.51 -14.30 -9.33
CA GLU A 291 -8.29 -14.77 -9.99
C GLU A 291 -7.27 -13.63 -10.01
N VAL A 292 -6.05 -13.90 -9.54
CA VAL A 292 -4.95 -12.93 -9.56
C VAL A 292 -3.89 -13.39 -10.55
N TYR A 293 -3.59 -12.56 -11.53
CA TYR A 293 -2.58 -12.80 -12.55
C TYR A 293 -1.38 -11.87 -12.37
N GLN A 294 -0.20 -12.38 -12.65
CA GLN A 294 0.98 -11.59 -12.93
C GLN A 294 1.23 -11.58 -14.44
N GLY A 295 1.11 -10.44 -15.10
CA GLY A 295 1.26 -10.37 -16.54
C GLY A 295 0.96 -9.02 -17.17
N ASP A 296 1.24 -8.94 -18.47
CA ASP A 296 0.82 -7.84 -19.32
C ASP A 296 -0.70 -7.89 -19.52
N TYR A 297 -1.37 -6.83 -19.11
CA TYR A 297 -2.82 -6.73 -19.24
C TYR A 297 -3.30 -6.87 -20.69
N ARG A 298 -2.47 -6.47 -21.67
CA ARG A 298 -2.79 -6.56 -23.10
C ARG A 298 -2.98 -8.00 -23.56
N LEU A 299 -2.44 -8.97 -22.83
CA LEU A 299 -2.55 -10.41 -23.11
C LEU A 299 -3.59 -11.11 -22.24
N LEU A 300 -4.35 -10.38 -21.43
CA LEU A 300 -5.30 -10.95 -20.47
C LEU A 300 -6.60 -11.48 -21.12
N THR A 301 -6.90 -11.07 -22.37
CA THR A 301 -8.13 -11.41 -23.11
C THR A 301 -8.56 -12.88 -23.04
N PRO A 302 -7.67 -13.88 -23.17
CA PRO A 302 -8.05 -15.30 -23.09
C PRO A 302 -8.63 -15.71 -21.73
N HIS A 303 -8.37 -14.95 -20.67
CA HIS A 303 -8.82 -15.20 -19.30
C HIS A 303 -10.11 -14.43 -18.97
N ILE A 304 -10.58 -13.55 -19.86
CA ILE A 304 -11.72 -12.68 -19.61
C ILE A 304 -13.01 -13.29 -20.22
N PRO A 305 -14.10 -13.38 -19.44
CA PRO A 305 -15.40 -13.80 -19.96
C PRO A 305 -15.92 -12.90 -21.09
N GLN A 306 -16.76 -13.46 -21.97
CA GLN A 306 -17.21 -12.75 -23.18
C GLN A 306 -18.40 -11.80 -22.97
N LYS A 307 -18.99 -11.73 -21.77
CA LYS A 307 -20.20 -10.93 -21.48
C LYS A 307 -20.21 -10.44 -20.03
N ASP A 308 -20.96 -9.37 -19.79
CA ASP A 308 -21.21 -8.80 -18.46
C ASP A 308 -19.91 -8.39 -17.71
N VAL A 309 -18.92 -7.90 -18.47
CA VAL A 309 -17.60 -7.47 -17.96
C VAL A 309 -17.54 -5.94 -17.83
N LEU A 310 -16.98 -5.49 -16.72
CA LEU A 310 -16.53 -4.11 -16.51
C LEU A 310 -15.03 -4.12 -16.22
N THR A 311 -14.24 -3.40 -17.01
CA THR A 311 -12.80 -3.30 -16.83
C THR A 311 -12.41 -1.90 -16.34
N VAL A 312 -11.51 -1.85 -15.36
CA VAL A 312 -10.73 -0.67 -15.02
C VAL A 312 -9.27 -0.87 -15.47
N ILE A 313 -8.69 0.16 -16.09
CA ILE A 313 -7.27 0.18 -16.45
C ILE A 313 -6.65 1.42 -15.78
N ASP A 314 -5.83 1.24 -14.76
CA ASP A 314 -5.24 2.33 -13.95
C ASP A 314 -3.71 2.39 -14.09
N PHE A 315 -3.22 2.75 -15.27
CA PHE A 315 -1.78 2.94 -15.51
C PHE A 315 -1.27 4.29 -14.97
N PHE A 316 0.03 4.33 -14.69
CA PHE A 316 0.76 5.50 -14.22
C PHE A 316 1.09 6.39 -15.43
N ASP A 317 0.78 7.69 -15.35
CA ASP A 317 0.73 8.66 -16.45
C ASP A 317 -0.51 8.57 -17.36
N LYS A 318 -1.42 9.55 -17.20
CA LYS A 318 -2.65 9.72 -18.00
C LYS A 318 -2.67 11.09 -18.69
N ALA A 319 -1.51 11.74 -18.86
CA ALA A 319 -1.43 13.12 -19.31
C ALA A 319 -1.89 13.29 -20.78
N SER A 320 -1.75 12.24 -21.60
CA SER A 320 -2.21 12.25 -22.98
C SER A 320 -3.60 11.64 -23.13
N ARG A 321 -4.57 12.47 -23.54
CA ARG A 321 -5.93 12.02 -23.87
C ARG A 321 -5.94 11.05 -25.06
N GLU A 322 -5.09 11.26 -26.05
CA GLU A 322 -4.99 10.40 -27.23
C GLU A 322 -4.54 8.98 -26.83
N MET A 323 -3.55 8.88 -25.93
CA MET A 323 -3.08 7.59 -25.43
C MET A 323 -4.15 6.86 -24.60
N VAL A 324 -4.89 7.58 -23.75
CA VAL A 324 -6.05 7.05 -23.02
C VAL A 324 -7.13 6.51 -23.97
N GLU A 325 -7.46 7.26 -25.02
CA GLU A 325 -8.45 6.86 -26.03
C GLU A 325 -7.96 5.66 -26.86
N GLU A 326 -6.67 5.59 -27.18
CA GLU A 326 -6.05 4.46 -27.88
C GLU A 326 -6.11 3.19 -27.04
N VAL A 327 -5.72 3.25 -25.76
CA VAL A 327 -5.78 2.11 -24.84
C VAL A 327 -7.21 1.58 -24.71
N ILE A 328 -8.20 2.47 -24.54
CA ILE A 328 -9.61 2.09 -24.48
C ILE A 328 -10.07 1.44 -25.80
N THR A 329 -9.70 2.02 -26.94
CA THR A 329 -10.10 1.53 -28.25
C THR A 329 -9.52 0.14 -28.52
N ARG A 330 -8.23 -0.05 -28.22
CA ARG A 330 -7.55 -1.34 -28.35
C ARG A 330 -8.17 -2.38 -27.42
N TRP A 331 -8.39 -2.04 -26.15
CA TRP A 331 -9.02 -2.95 -25.19
C TRP A 331 -10.41 -3.42 -25.67
N LYS A 332 -11.24 -2.50 -26.18
CA LYS A 332 -12.58 -2.82 -26.70
C LYS A 332 -12.56 -3.63 -28.00
N ALA A 333 -11.48 -3.58 -28.78
CA ALA A 333 -11.34 -4.40 -29.97
C ALA A 333 -11.18 -5.88 -29.60
N ASP A 334 -10.46 -6.15 -28.51
CA ASP A 334 -10.11 -7.51 -28.09
C ASP A 334 -11.07 -8.08 -27.03
N ASN A 335 -11.67 -7.21 -26.21
CA ASN A 335 -12.51 -7.59 -25.07
C ASN A 335 -13.94 -7.06 -25.21
N LYS A 336 -14.90 -7.88 -24.78
CA LYS A 336 -16.32 -7.51 -24.73
C LYS A 336 -16.65 -6.96 -23.35
N GLY A 337 -17.20 -5.75 -23.29
CA GLY A 337 -17.64 -5.14 -22.04
C GLY A 337 -17.44 -3.63 -22.02
N ASP A 338 -17.76 -3.04 -20.88
CA ASP A 338 -17.44 -1.64 -20.62
C ASP A 338 -16.01 -1.54 -20.07
N VAL A 339 -15.30 -0.48 -20.43
CA VAL A 339 -13.96 -0.17 -19.90
C VAL A 339 -13.88 1.30 -19.53
N PHE A 340 -13.17 1.61 -18.46
CA PHE A 340 -12.88 2.96 -18.03
C PHE A 340 -11.47 3.08 -17.45
N ILE A 341 -10.94 4.30 -17.48
CA ILE A 341 -9.69 4.69 -16.85
C ILE A 341 -10.07 5.69 -15.74
N PRO A 342 -9.72 5.43 -14.46
CA PRO A 342 -10.26 6.16 -13.32
C PRO A 342 -9.60 7.50 -13.03
#